data_AF-A0A3D6BJ57-F1
#
_entry.id   AF-A0A3D6BJ57-F1
#
_cell.length_a   1.000
_cell.length_b   1.000
_cell.length_c   1.000
_cell.angle_alpha   90.00
_cell.angle_beta   90.00
_cell.angle_gamma   90.00
#
_symmetry.space_group_name_H-M   'P 1'
#
loop_
_entity.id
_entity.type
_entity.pdbx_description
1 polymer ?
#
loop_
_entity_poly.entity_id
_entity_poly.type
_entity_poly.pdbx_seq_one_letter_code
_entity_poly.pdbx_strand_id
1 'polypeptide(L)' 'MSINRLATVCALPPSSIKNILYGKSCNPKLLTIKMICDGLDMTLAEFFSSPEFDGLEQEIK' A
#
# COMPACT_ATOMS: atom_id res chain seq x y z
N MET A 1 2.50 -2.20 15.11
CA MET A 1 2.31 -3.51 14.43
C MET A 1 3.66 -3.98 13.88
N SER A 2 3.99 -5.28 13.95
CA SER A 2 5.25 -5.80 13.36
C SER A 2 5.10 -6.07 11.85
N ILE A 3 6.20 -6.09 11.10
CA ILE A 3 6.19 -6.39 9.64
C ILE A 3 5.55 -7.75 9.36
N ASN A 4 5.87 -8.77 10.15
CA ASN A 4 5.30 -10.10 9.96
C ASN A 4 3.80 -10.11 10.24
N ARG A 5 3.33 -9.38 11.26
CA ARG A 5 1.90 -9.26 11.54
C ARG A 5 1.18 -8.54 10.41
N LEU A 6 1.75 -7.45 9.90
CA LEU A 6 1.21 -6.70 8.75
C LEU A 6 1.11 -7.59 7.50
N ALA A 7 2.18 -8.33 7.21
CA ALA A 7 2.20 -9.29 6.10
C ALA A 7 1.10 -10.35 6.21
N THR A 8 0.89 -10.90 7.41
CA THR A 8 -0.19 -11.87 7.65
C THR A 8 -1.57 -11.26 7.44
N VAL A 9 -1.86 -10.08 7.98
CA VAL A 9 -3.21 -9.48 7.86
C VAL A 9 -3.49 -9.01 6.43
N CYS A 10 -2.49 -8.48 5.72
CA CYS A 10 -2.62 -8.06 4.32
C CYS A 10 -2.54 -9.21 3.32
N ALA A 11 -2.41 -10.47 3.76
CA ALA A 11 -2.22 -11.63 2.90
C ALA A 11 -1.04 -11.50 1.90
N LEU A 12 0.04 -10.82 2.32
CA LEU A 12 1.22 -10.56 1.49
C LEU A 12 2.46 -11.25 2.07
N PRO A 13 3.44 -11.64 1.24
CA PRO A 13 4.74 -12.11 1.74
C PRO A 13 5.45 -11.03 2.58
N PRO A 14 6.12 -11.38 3.71
CA PRO A 14 6.89 -10.43 4.49
C PRO A 14 7.96 -9.69 3.69
N SER A 15 8.54 -10.33 2.66
CA SER A 15 9.49 -9.71 1.74
C SER A 15 8.84 -8.61 0.89
N SER A 16 7.59 -8.79 0.44
CA SER A 16 6.85 -7.79 -0.31
C SER A 16 6.58 -6.54 0.54
N ILE A 17 6.11 -6.72 1.78
CA ILE A 17 5.91 -5.62 2.73
C ILE A 17 7.24 -4.89 3.01
N LYS A 18 8.33 -5.62 3.26
CA LYS A 18 9.66 -5.01 3.43
C LYS A 18 10.07 -4.20 2.22
N ASN A 19 9.88 -4.71 1.01
CA ASN A 19 10.29 -4.01 -0.20
C ASN A 19 9.48 -2.72 -0.43
N ILE A 20 8.20 -2.72 -0.10
CA ILE A 20 7.35 -1.51 -0.17
C ILE A 20 7.81 -0.49 0.89
N LEU A 21 7.93 -0.90 2.16
CA LEU A 21 8.27 0.01 3.26
C LEU A 21 9.69 0.58 3.16
N TYR A 22 10.64 -0.18 2.63
CA TYR A 22 12.02 0.28 2.43
C TYR A 22 12.26 0.88 1.04
N GLY A 23 11.21 1.16 0.26
CA GLY A 23 11.34 1.82 -1.05
C GLY A 23 12.11 1.03 -2.10
N LYS A 24 12.27 -0.30 -1.94
CA LYS A 24 12.84 -1.17 -2.98
C LYS A 24 11.83 -1.48 -4.10
N SER A 25 10.53 -1.41 -3.78
CA SER A 25 9.44 -1.54 -4.73
C SER A 25 8.69 -0.21 -4.79
N CYS A 26 8.94 0.58 -5.84
CA CYS A 26 8.34 1.90 -6.02
C CYS A 26 7.05 1.88 -6.83
N ASN A 27 6.60 0.72 -7.32
CA ASN A 27 5.39 0.60 -8.14
C ASN A 27 4.51 -0.56 -7.67
N PRO A 28 3.93 -0.47 -6.46
CA PRO A 28 2.93 -1.44 -6.03
C PRO A 28 1.70 -1.34 -6.95
N LYS A 29 1.29 -2.49 -7.50
CA LYS A 29 0.04 -2.56 -8.28
C LYS A 29 -1.15 -2.21 -7.37
N LEU A 30 -2.22 -1.67 -7.96
CA LEU A 30 -3.46 -1.35 -7.23
C LEU A 30 -4.01 -2.54 -6.42
N LEU A 31 -3.88 -3.77 -6.93
CA LEU A 31 -4.26 -4.98 -6.21
C LEU A 31 -3.48 -5.14 -4.89
N THR A 32 -2.18 -4.85 -4.89
CA THR A 32 -1.34 -4.91 -3.68
C THR A 32 -1.81 -3.87 -2.66
N ILE A 33 -2.15 -2.66 -3.11
CA ILE A 33 -2.70 -1.61 -2.25
C ILE A 33 -4.04 -2.07 -1.67
N LYS A 34 -4.93 -2.65 -2.49
CA LYS A 34 -6.21 -3.20 -2.04
C LYS A 34 -6.06 -4.27 -0.96
N MET A 35 -5.11 -5.20 -1.12
CA MET A 35 -4.82 -6.22 -0.11
C MET A 35 -4.31 -5.61 1.22
N ILE A 36 -3.55 -4.51 1.14
CA ILE A 36 -3.11 -3.78 2.33
C ILE A 36 -4.32 -3.13 3.02
N CYS A 37 -5.17 -2.44 2.27
CA CYS A 37 -6.41 -1.85 2.77
C CYS A 37 -7.32 -2.89 3.44
N ASP A 38 -7.50 -4.06 2.82
CA ASP A 38 -8.28 -5.16 3.39
C ASP A 38 -7.69 -5.68 4.71
N GLY A 39 -6.36 -5.81 4.79
CA GLY A 39 -5.69 -6.21 6.02
C GLY A 39 -5.75 -5.17 7.15
N LEU A 40 -6.05 -3.91 6.80
CA LEU A 40 -6.19 -2.79 7.72
C LEU A 40 -7.65 -2.40 8.00
N ASP A 41 -8.61 -3.17 7.48
CA ASP A 41 -10.05 -2.91 7.58
C ASP A 41 -10.43 -1.51 7.07
N MET A 42 -9.85 -1.13 5.93
CA MET A 42 -10.05 0.17 5.29
C MET A 42 -10.41 -0.03 3.81
N THR A 43 -11.14 0.93 3.24
CA THR A 43 -11.45 0.97 1.82
C THR A 43 -10.34 1.66 1.01
N LEU A 44 -10.29 1.43 -0.31
CA LEU A 44 -9.40 2.21 -1.18
C LEU A 44 -9.74 3.71 -1.15
N ALA A 45 -11.02 4.05 -1.00
CA ALA A 45 -11.45 5.44 -0.94
C ALA A 45 -10.85 6.16 0.28
N GLU A 46 -10.88 5.53 1.45
CA GLU A 46 -10.26 6.07 2.67
C GLU A 46 -8.73 6.10 2.58
N PHE A 47 -8.12 5.12 1.92
CA PHE A 47 -6.67 5.12 1.72
C PHE A 47 -6.22 6.32 0.86
N PHE A 48 -6.96 6.62 -0.21
CA PHE A 48 -6.64 7.69 -1.15
C PHE A 48 -7.23 9.06 -0.77
N SER A 49 -7.95 9.19 0.35
CA SER A 49 -8.52 10.47 0.79
C SER A 49 -7.53 11.38 1.55
N SER A 50 -6.23 11.16 1.38
CA SER A 50 -5.17 11.90 2.08
C SER A 50 -4.64 13.05 1.19
N PRO A 51 -4.29 14.23 1.76
CA PRO A 51 -3.81 15.39 0.98
C PRO A 51 -2.59 15.11 0.10
N GLU A 52 -1.79 14.09 0.43
CA GLU A 52 -0.67 13.62 -0.37
C GLU A 52 -1.08 13.19 -1.78
N PHE A 53 -2.34 12.76 -1.96
CA PHE A 53 -2.88 12.37 -3.27
C PHE A 53 -3.48 13.54 -4.05
N ASP A 54 -3.87 14.64 -3.38
CA ASP A 54 -4.45 15.82 -4.02
C ASP A 54 -3.43 16.62 -4.82
N GLY A 55 -2.15 16.55 -4.43
CA GLY A 55 -1.04 17.29 -5.02
C GLY A 55 -0.20 16.52 -6.05
N LEU A 56 -0.61 15.32 -6.46
CA LEU A 56 0.16 14.50 -7.39
C LEU A 56 0.20 15.14 -8.80
N GLU A 57 1.40 15.21 -9.38
CA GLU A 57 1.57 15.67 -10.75
C GLU A 57 1.06 14.63 -11.76
N GLN A 58 0.44 15.10 -12.85
CA GLN A 58 -0.02 14.26 -13.95
C GLN A 58 1.19 13.64 -14.68
N GLU A 59 1.32 12.31 -14.64
CA GLU A 59 2.43 11.62 -15.31
C GLU A 59 2.22 11.42 -16.82
N ILE A 60 0.99 11.50 -17.32
CA ILE A 60 0.64 11.31 -18.73
C ILE A 60 0.50 12.68 -19.43
N LYS A 61 1.17 12.86 -20.58
CA LYS A 61 1.04 14.02 -21.46
C LYS A 61 0.20 13.72 -22.70
#